data_AF-A0A8S3QNU4-F1
#
_entry.id   AF-A0A8S3QNU4-F1
#
_cell.length_a   1.000
_cell.length_b   1.000
_cell.length_c   1.000
_cell.angle_alpha   90.00
_cell.angle_beta   90.00
_cell.angle_gamma   90.00
#
_symmetry.space_group_name_H-M   'P 1'
#
loop_
_entity.id
_entity.type
_entity.pdbx_description
1 polymer ?
#
loop_
_entity_poly.entity_id
_entity_poly.type
_entity_poly.pdbx_seq_one_letter_code
_entity_poly.pdbx_strand_id
1 'polypeptide(L)'
;MQYVLCMFYACVVYLPPENSTRAVNVHEFLESLMSQMYTIPKGYQFYLCGDFNSRCGDLNYFVEDIDTLPERQVVDYKTNKYGSIFCEFLADINCCMLNGRNNSHNDYTYVSTRGLSVVDYCIVPYEMLKSFDRFDVRRVSALIEDVDIIGIVDPTRCMPDHSLLSWSMHLNFPVDENTEPKANTASFKTKYDFGKIPDDWLNSESFILDIYRI
;
A
#
# COMPACT_ATOMS: atom_id res chain seq x y z
N MET A 1 17.17 -29.96 -7.30
CA MET A 1 17.59 -28.55 -7.21
C MET A 1 16.33 -27.72 -7.31
N GLN A 2 15.88 -27.16 -6.18
CA GLN A 2 14.57 -26.54 -6.05
C GLN A 2 14.78 -25.03 -6.07
N TYR A 3 14.37 -24.39 -7.17
CA TYR A 3 14.33 -22.93 -7.24
C TYR A 3 13.42 -22.42 -6.10
N VAL A 4 13.96 -21.60 -5.20
CA VAL A 4 13.11 -20.86 -4.26
C VAL A 4 12.60 -19.64 -5.03
N LEU A 5 11.44 -19.79 -5.68
CA LEU A 5 10.71 -18.64 -6.20
C LEU A 5 10.26 -17.83 -4.98
N CYS A 6 10.92 -16.70 -4.71
CA CYS A 6 10.39 -15.73 -3.75
C CYS A 6 9.24 -15.01 -4.45
N MET A 7 8.02 -15.45 -4.17
CA MET A 7 6.80 -14.86 -4.71
C MET A 7 6.29 -13.81 -3.73
N PHE A 8 5.92 -12.66 -4.30
CA PHE A 8 5.52 -11.47 -3.58
C PHE A 8 4.04 -11.16 -3.87
N TYR A 9 3.27 -10.82 -2.83
CA TYR A 9 1.87 -10.44 -2.92
C TYR A 9 1.67 -8.94 -2.65
N ALA A 10 1.09 -8.25 -3.63
CA ALA A 10 0.60 -6.89 -3.47
C ALA A 10 -0.90 -6.94 -3.14
N CYS A 11 -1.26 -6.65 -1.89
CA CYS A 11 -2.67 -6.57 -1.48
C CYS A 11 -3.15 -5.12 -1.55
N VAL A 12 -3.96 -4.78 -2.56
CA VAL A 12 -4.50 -3.43 -2.72
C VAL A 12 -5.85 -3.32 -2.03
N VAL A 13 -6.00 -2.35 -1.12
CA VAL A 13 -7.16 -2.20 -0.24
C VAL A 13 -7.86 -0.86 -0.50
N TYR A 14 -9.19 -0.90 -0.55
CA TYR A 14 -10.03 0.28 -0.49
C TYR A 14 -11.13 0.06 0.56
N LEU A 15 -11.03 0.75 1.69
CA LEU A 15 -12.06 0.79 2.73
C LEU A 15 -12.87 2.07 2.54
N PRO A 16 -14.18 1.98 2.20
CA PRO A 16 -15.01 3.17 2.03
C PRO A 16 -15.04 4.04 3.29
N PRO A 17 -15.15 5.38 3.17
CA PRO A 17 -15.13 6.27 4.34
C PRO A 17 -16.34 6.08 5.26
N GLU A 18 -16.18 6.41 6.56
CA GLU A 18 -17.17 6.22 7.64
C GLU A 18 -18.59 6.71 7.29
N ASN A 19 -18.68 7.80 6.53
CA ASN A 19 -19.95 8.46 6.18
C ASN A 19 -20.38 8.20 4.73
N SER A 20 -19.79 7.20 4.07
CA SER A 20 -20.12 6.82 2.70
C SER A 20 -21.47 6.11 2.62
N THR A 21 -22.17 6.26 1.50
CA THR A 21 -23.32 5.40 1.16
C THR A 21 -22.93 3.94 0.94
N ARG A 22 -21.63 3.67 0.77
CA ARG A 22 -21.02 2.34 0.69
C ARG A 22 -20.29 1.96 1.97
N ALA A 23 -20.54 2.65 3.08
CA ALA A 23 -19.89 2.34 4.36
C ALA A 23 -20.17 0.88 4.74
N VAL A 24 -19.12 0.18 5.13
CA VAL A 24 -19.17 -1.21 5.59
C VAL A 24 -18.92 -1.27 7.08
N ASN A 25 -19.27 -2.40 7.70
CA ASN A 25 -18.79 -2.69 9.03
C ASN A 25 -17.27 -2.90 8.95
N VAL A 26 -16.51 -1.94 9.49
CA VAL A 26 -15.04 -1.95 9.45
C VAL A 26 -14.44 -3.19 10.13
N HIS A 27 -15.06 -3.71 11.20
CA HIS A 27 -14.58 -4.93 11.84
C HIS A 27 -14.73 -6.13 10.90
N GLU A 28 -15.91 -6.32 10.31
CA GLU A 28 -16.14 -7.42 9.36
C GLU A 28 -15.24 -7.32 8.12
N PHE A 29 -14.98 -6.10 7.65
CA PHE A 29 -14.06 -5.85 6.54
C PHE A 29 -12.63 -6.28 6.88
N LEU A 30 -12.11 -5.83 8.04
CA LEU A 30 -10.73 -6.14 8.45
C LEU A 30 -10.57 -7.63 8.83
N GLU A 31 -11.58 -8.26 9.42
CA GLU A 31 -11.61 -9.71 9.64
C GLU A 31 -11.59 -10.50 8.32
N SER A 32 -12.34 -10.04 7.31
CA SER A 32 -12.31 -10.65 5.98
C SER A 32 -10.95 -10.47 5.31
N LEU A 33 -10.35 -9.28 5.41
CA LEU A 33 -8.99 -9.01 4.91
C LEU A 33 -7.96 -9.90 5.60
N MET A 34 -8.02 -10.02 6.93
CA MET A 34 -7.16 -10.91 7.70
C MET A 34 -7.30 -12.36 7.25
N SER A 35 -8.53 -12.85 7.05
CA SER A 35 -8.78 -14.20 6.54
C SER A 35 -8.15 -14.42 5.17
N GLN A 36 -8.24 -13.43 4.26
CA GLN A 36 -7.58 -13.48 2.96
C GLN A 36 -6.05 -13.50 3.10
N MET A 37 -5.48 -12.72 4.01
CA MET A 37 -4.04 -12.75 4.29
C MET A 37 -3.56 -14.12 4.76
N TYR A 38 -4.35 -14.83 5.57
CA TYR A 38 -4.02 -16.20 5.99
C TYR A 38 -4.03 -17.23 4.86
N THR A 39 -4.58 -16.90 3.69
CA THR A 39 -4.49 -17.76 2.49
C THR A 39 -3.15 -17.64 1.76
N ILE A 40 -2.35 -16.61 2.10
CA ILE A 40 -1.03 -16.42 1.50
C ILE A 40 -0.13 -17.60 1.91
N PRO A 41 0.48 -18.33 0.95
CA PRO A 41 1.27 -19.50 1.28
C PRO A 41 2.46 -19.15 2.18
N LYS A 42 2.78 -20.04 3.11
CA LYS A 42 3.92 -19.86 4.02
C LYS A 42 5.23 -19.68 3.24
N GLY A 43 6.00 -18.66 3.62
CA GLY A 43 7.29 -18.32 2.99
C GLY A 43 7.17 -17.31 1.85
N TYR A 44 5.95 -16.88 1.51
CA TYR A 44 5.72 -15.79 0.58
C TYR A 44 5.71 -14.47 1.35
N GLN A 45 6.19 -13.42 0.69
CA GLN A 45 6.21 -12.07 1.23
C GLN A 45 5.00 -11.30 0.74
N PHE A 46 4.52 -10.34 1.52
CA PHE A 46 3.42 -9.48 1.11
C PHE A 46 3.56 -8.06 1.66
N TYR A 47 2.90 -7.11 1.01
CA TYR A 47 2.53 -5.83 1.59
C TYR A 47 1.05 -5.58 1.36
N LEU A 48 0.44 -4.77 2.24
CA LEU A 48 -0.84 -4.14 1.93
C LEU A 48 -0.62 -2.69 1.54
N CYS A 49 -1.36 -2.20 0.57
CA CYS A 49 -1.37 -0.77 0.27
C CYS A 49 -2.75 -0.29 -0.19
N GLY A 50 -3.02 0.99 -0.02
CA GLY A 50 -4.22 1.63 -0.54
C GLY A 50 -4.91 2.53 0.48
N ASP A 51 -6.13 2.94 0.13
CA ASP A 51 -6.92 3.89 0.89
C ASP A 51 -7.75 3.16 1.95
N PHE A 52 -7.35 3.31 3.21
CA PHE A 52 -8.07 2.75 4.34
C PHE A 52 -9.13 3.70 4.89
N ASN A 53 -9.17 4.97 4.46
CA ASN A 53 -10.00 6.01 5.10
C ASN A 53 -9.86 6.07 6.64
N SER A 54 -8.76 5.54 7.16
CA SER A 54 -8.42 5.47 8.58
C SER A 54 -7.44 6.58 8.90
N ARG A 55 -7.78 7.46 9.83
CA ARG A 55 -6.85 8.48 10.33
C ARG A 55 -6.30 7.99 11.66
N CYS A 56 -5.03 7.60 11.67
CA CYS A 56 -4.43 6.98 12.85
C CYS A 56 -3.76 7.97 13.80
N GLY A 57 -3.58 9.24 13.42
CA GLY A 57 -2.89 10.19 14.27
C GLY A 57 -1.48 9.72 14.65
N ASP A 58 -1.17 9.86 15.93
CA ASP A 58 -0.01 9.34 16.64
C ASP A 58 -0.32 8.08 17.47
N LEU A 59 -1.43 7.38 17.20
CA LEU A 59 -1.79 6.16 17.92
C LEU A 59 -0.72 5.08 17.77
N ASN A 60 -0.42 4.40 18.87
CA ASN A 60 0.35 3.17 18.88
C ASN A 60 -0.49 2.01 18.32
N TYR A 61 0.16 1.12 17.59
CA TYR A 61 -0.44 -0.07 16.97
C TYR A 61 0.46 -1.30 17.11
N PHE A 62 1.34 -1.27 18.11
CA PHE A 62 2.28 -2.34 18.41
C PHE A 62 2.43 -2.43 19.93
N VAL A 63 2.98 -3.54 20.42
CA VAL A 63 3.19 -3.70 21.85
C VAL A 63 4.53 -3.07 22.22
N GLU A 64 4.46 -1.95 22.94
CA GLU A 64 5.64 -1.28 23.50
C GLU A 64 6.49 -2.29 24.30
N ASP A 65 7.82 -2.12 24.26
CA ASP A 65 8.84 -2.99 24.90
C ASP A 65 8.97 -4.42 24.33
N ILE A 66 8.04 -4.89 23.51
CA ILE A 66 8.16 -6.16 22.78
C ILE A 66 8.62 -5.89 21.34
N ASP A 67 7.92 -4.98 20.66
CA ASP A 67 8.21 -4.64 19.27
C ASP A 67 9.15 -3.45 19.20
N THR A 68 10.30 -3.61 18.55
CA THR A 68 11.25 -2.50 18.31
C THR A 68 11.02 -1.92 16.92
N LEU A 69 10.10 -0.98 16.81
CA LEU A 69 9.84 -0.24 15.57
C LEU A 69 10.48 1.15 15.62
N PRO A 70 11.07 1.64 14.51
CA PRO A 70 11.44 3.05 14.37
C PRO A 70 10.21 3.94 14.60
N GLU A 71 10.41 5.07 15.27
CA GLU A 71 9.35 6.06 15.46
C GLU A 71 8.90 6.61 14.09
N ARG A 72 7.61 6.91 13.97
CA ARG A 72 7.07 7.54 12.77
C ARG A 72 7.19 9.05 12.86
N GLN A 73 7.58 9.68 11.76
CA GLN A 73 7.33 11.10 11.58
C GLN A 73 5.84 11.31 11.21
N VAL A 74 5.04 11.70 12.20
CA VAL A 74 3.59 11.93 12.04
C VAL A 74 3.34 13.31 11.41
N VAL A 75 2.52 13.35 10.34
CA VAL A 75 2.11 14.60 9.66
C VAL A 75 0.63 14.94 9.86
N ASP A 76 -0.19 13.91 10.15
CA ASP A 76 -1.60 14.05 10.49
C ASP A 76 -1.83 13.50 11.90
N TYR A 77 -2.06 14.37 12.87
CA TYR A 77 -2.31 14.02 14.27
C TYR A 77 -3.79 13.76 14.57
N LYS A 78 -4.69 13.90 13.58
CA LYS A 78 -6.12 13.64 13.80
C LYS A 78 -6.39 12.15 13.75
N THR A 79 -7.35 11.72 14.55
CA THR A 79 -7.85 10.35 14.58
C THR A 79 -9.34 10.28 14.21
N ASN A 80 -9.77 9.16 13.64
CA ASN A 80 -11.18 8.81 13.47
C ASN A 80 -11.49 7.42 14.04
N LYS A 81 -12.76 6.98 13.99
CA LYS A 81 -13.18 5.69 14.54
C LYS A 81 -12.49 4.53 13.81
N TYR A 82 -12.32 4.63 12.49
CA TYR A 82 -11.59 3.63 11.72
C TYR A 82 -10.11 3.58 12.11
N GLY A 83 -9.49 4.71 12.44
CA GLY A 83 -8.10 4.79 12.87
C GLY A 83 -7.76 3.92 14.08
N SER A 84 -8.59 3.94 15.13
CA SER A 84 -8.35 3.11 16.32
C SER A 84 -8.48 1.62 16.01
N ILE A 85 -9.54 1.24 15.27
CA ILE A 85 -9.80 -0.15 14.90
C ILE A 85 -8.71 -0.68 13.95
N PHE A 86 -8.22 0.18 13.05
CA PHE A 86 -7.15 -0.16 12.14
C PHE A 86 -5.81 -0.35 12.86
N CYS A 87 -5.52 0.44 13.89
CA CYS A 87 -4.35 0.24 14.75
C CYS A 87 -4.41 -1.09 15.52
N GLU A 88 -5.58 -1.47 16.03
CA GLU A 88 -5.80 -2.79 16.67
C GLU A 88 -5.55 -3.93 15.66
N PHE A 89 -6.14 -3.84 14.47
CA PHE A 89 -5.92 -4.80 13.39
C PHE A 89 -4.44 -4.98 13.04
N LEU A 90 -3.69 -3.88 12.92
CA LEU A 90 -2.25 -3.93 12.62
C LEU A 90 -1.44 -4.68 13.69
N ALA A 91 -1.78 -4.48 14.97
CA ALA A 91 -1.18 -5.21 16.07
C ALA A 91 -1.50 -6.71 15.97
N ASP A 92 -2.75 -7.06 15.66
CA ASP A 92 -3.20 -8.46 15.55
C ASP A 92 -2.52 -9.23 14.41
N ILE A 93 -2.29 -8.57 13.26
CA ILE A 93 -1.59 -9.17 12.11
C ILE A 93 -0.06 -8.99 12.14
N ASN A 94 0.49 -8.43 13.22
CA ASN A 94 1.93 -8.20 13.41
C ASN A 94 2.56 -7.40 12.24
N CYS A 95 1.86 -6.36 11.77
CA CYS A 95 2.27 -5.54 10.63
C CYS A 95 2.39 -4.06 11.02
N CYS A 96 3.28 -3.34 10.33
CA CYS A 96 3.56 -1.93 10.57
C CYS A 96 3.31 -1.06 9.34
N MET A 97 3.01 0.22 9.57
CA MET A 97 2.92 1.23 8.52
C MET A 97 4.30 1.67 8.05
N LEU A 98 4.57 1.71 6.75
CA LEU A 98 5.77 2.38 6.23
C LEU A 98 5.65 3.91 6.26
N ASN A 99 4.42 4.45 6.24
CA ASN A 99 4.18 5.88 6.30
C ASN A 99 4.90 6.52 7.49
N GLY A 100 5.67 7.58 7.25
CA GLY A 100 6.44 8.25 8.29
C GLY A 100 7.75 7.55 8.66
N ARG A 101 8.14 6.44 8.00
CA ARG A 101 9.39 5.72 8.24
C ARG A 101 10.27 5.70 7.00
N ASN A 102 11.59 5.70 7.21
CA ASN A 102 12.60 5.58 6.16
C ASN A 102 12.29 6.48 4.96
N ASN A 103 11.83 7.70 5.21
CA ASN A 103 11.30 8.59 4.18
C ASN A 103 12.32 9.67 3.82
N SER A 104 12.30 10.06 2.54
CA SER A 104 12.92 11.30 2.10
C SER A 104 11.88 12.42 1.94
N HIS A 105 10.64 12.03 1.62
CA HIS A 105 9.50 12.92 1.49
C HIS A 105 8.31 12.34 2.26
N ASN A 106 7.74 13.15 3.15
CA ASN A 106 6.64 12.74 4.01
C ASN A 106 5.59 13.84 4.05
N ASP A 107 4.38 13.52 3.61
CA ASP A 107 3.31 14.50 3.42
C ASP A 107 1.94 13.82 3.59
N TYR A 108 0.87 14.61 3.52
CA TYR A 108 -0.50 14.10 3.51
C TYR A 108 -0.72 13.20 2.30
N THR A 109 -1.38 12.07 2.53
CA THR A 109 -1.71 11.13 1.44
C THR A 109 -2.99 11.52 0.71
N TYR A 110 -3.81 12.37 1.32
CA TYR A 110 -5.00 12.97 0.72
C TYR A 110 -5.03 14.49 0.94
N VAL A 111 -5.24 15.23 -0.15
CA VAL A 111 -5.22 16.70 -0.22
C VAL A 111 -6.40 17.16 -1.08
N SER A 112 -7.41 17.76 -0.46
CA SER A 112 -8.51 18.38 -1.20
C SER A 112 -8.91 19.73 -0.62
N THR A 113 -9.85 20.40 -1.29
CA THR A 113 -10.44 21.67 -0.80
C THR A 113 -11.17 21.52 0.53
N ARG A 114 -11.51 20.28 0.93
CA ARG A 114 -12.19 19.97 2.20
C ARG A 114 -11.23 19.70 3.35
N GLY A 115 -9.95 19.52 3.07
CA GLY A 115 -8.93 19.31 4.08
C GLY A 115 -7.86 18.33 3.65
N LEU A 116 -7.01 18.02 4.63
CA LEU A 116 -5.83 17.17 4.48
C LEU A 116 -5.94 15.99 5.44
N SER A 117 -5.51 14.82 4.99
CA SER A 117 -5.46 13.63 5.84
C SER A 117 -4.40 12.63 5.38
N VAL A 118 -3.97 11.79 6.32
CA VAL A 118 -3.29 10.53 6.00
C VAL A 118 -4.31 9.41 6.11
N VAL A 119 -4.66 8.82 4.97
CA VAL A 119 -5.65 7.75 4.82
C VAL A 119 -5.17 6.61 3.92
N ASP A 120 -4.26 6.90 2.98
CA ASP A 120 -3.53 5.87 2.25
C ASP A 120 -2.31 5.37 3.03
N TYR A 121 -2.14 4.06 3.10
CA TYR A 121 -1.03 3.43 3.81
C TYR A 121 -0.31 2.41 2.92
N CYS A 122 0.97 2.20 3.20
CA CYS A 122 1.66 0.96 2.85
C CYS A 122 2.02 0.24 4.16
N ILE A 123 1.71 -1.04 4.24
CA ILE A 123 1.76 -1.87 5.44
C ILE A 123 2.57 -3.12 5.14
N VAL A 124 3.47 -3.48 6.03
CA VAL A 124 4.33 -4.65 5.87
C VAL A 124 4.44 -5.44 7.18
N PRO A 125 4.65 -6.78 7.11
CA PRO A 125 5.04 -7.55 8.29
C PRO A 125 6.27 -6.93 8.97
N TYR A 126 6.33 -6.96 10.31
CA TYR A 126 7.47 -6.39 11.05
C TYR A 126 8.81 -6.97 10.61
N GLU A 127 8.86 -8.27 10.31
CA GLU A 127 10.08 -8.95 9.85
C GLU A 127 10.60 -8.40 8.51
N MET A 128 9.72 -7.84 7.69
CA MET A 128 10.07 -7.28 6.38
C MET A 128 10.48 -5.81 6.44
N LEU A 129 10.27 -5.11 7.56
CA LEU A 129 10.52 -3.67 7.65
C LEU A 129 11.96 -3.29 7.25
N LYS A 130 12.95 -4.11 7.59
CA LYS A 130 14.36 -3.87 7.24
C LYS A 130 14.67 -4.04 5.76
N SER A 131 13.78 -4.66 4.99
CA SER A 131 13.92 -4.80 3.54
C SER A 131 13.50 -3.54 2.79
N PHE A 132 12.88 -2.55 3.47
CA PHE A 132 12.44 -1.30 2.86
C PHE A 132 13.37 -0.15 3.20
N ASP A 133 14.09 0.32 2.19
CA ASP A 133 15.11 1.37 2.33
C ASP A 133 14.53 2.78 2.24
N ARG A 134 13.45 2.93 1.46
CA ARG A 134 12.85 4.22 1.17
C ARG A 134 11.34 4.09 1.07
N PHE A 135 10.62 5.00 1.72
CA PHE A 135 9.18 5.20 1.54
C PHE A 135 8.87 6.69 1.42
N ASP A 136 8.28 7.12 0.31
CA ASP A 136 7.96 8.53 0.06
C ASP A 136 6.47 8.73 -0.18
N VAL A 137 5.96 9.84 0.36
CA VAL A 137 4.67 10.41 0.00
C VAL A 137 4.93 11.74 -0.72
N ARG A 138 4.48 11.85 -1.98
CA ARG A 138 4.63 13.06 -2.79
C ARG A 138 3.30 13.51 -3.35
N ARG A 139 2.93 14.77 -3.11
CA ARG A 139 1.75 15.37 -3.74
C ARG A 139 1.94 15.41 -5.25
N VAL A 140 0.85 15.15 -5.98
CA VAL A 140 0.89 15.22 -7.45
C VAL A 140 1.25 16.64 -7.93
N SER A 141 0.84 17.68 -7.20
CA SER A 141 1.23 19.07 -7.48
C SER A 141 2.75 19.25 -7.48
N ALA A 142 3.44 18.72 -6.47
CA ALA A 142 4.89 18.82 -6.36
C ALA A 142 5.60 18.04 -7.48
N LEU A 143 5.04 16.89 -7.89
CA LEU A 143 5.57 16.12 -9.02
C LEU A 143 5.43 16.88 -10.35
N ILE A 144 4.32 17.60 -10.55
CA ILE A 144 4.11 18.40 -11.78
C ILE A 144 5.07 19.59 -11.81
N GLU A 145 5.29 20.25 -10.68
CA GLU A 145 6.24 21.35 -10.53
C GLU A 145 7.68 20.89 -10.84
N ASP A 146 8.09 19.71 -10.36
CA ASP A 146 9.42 19.15 -10.61
C ASP A 146 9.72 18.90 -12.11
N VAL A 147 8.70 18.58 -12.90
CA VAL A 147 8.86 18.16 -14.31
C VAL A 147 8.57 19.32 -15.29
N ASP A 148 8.19 20.50 -14.79
CA ASP A 148 7.89 21.72 -15.57
C ASP A 148 6.87 21.47 -16.72
N ILE A 149 5.89 20.60 -16.48
CA ILE A 149 4.84 20.24 -17.47
C ILE A 149 3.55 21.05 -17.27
N ILE A 150 3.60 22.14 -16.53
CA ILE A 150 2.45 23.02 -16.25
C ILE A 150 1.82 23.55 -17.55
N GLY A 151 2.58 23.62 -18.65
CA GLY A 151 2.08 23.97 -19.98
C GLY A 151 1.28 22.88 -20.71
N ILE A 152 1.30 21.63 -20.24
CA ILE A 152 0.67 20.46 -20.89
C ILE A 152 -0.55 19.96 -20.10
N VAL A 153 -0.50 20.06 -18.77
CA VAL A 153 -1.57 19.60 -17.88
C VAL A 153 -2.19 20.80 -17.20
N ASP A 154 -3.50 21.02 -17.37
CA ASP A 154 -4.25 22.00 -16.57
C ASP A 154 -4.35 21.49 -15.12
N PRO A 155 -3.59 22.06 -14.16
CA PRO A 155 -3.53 21.56 -12.80
C PRO A 155 -4.87 21.73 -12.06
N THR A 156 -5.77 22.56 -12.59
CA THR A 156 -7.04 22.91 -11.95
C THR A 156 -8.17 21.93 -12.26
N ARG A 157 -8.00 21.04 -13.25
CA ARG A 157 -9.10 20.18 -13.74
C ARG A 157 -8.89 18.68 -13.56
N CYS A 158 -7.64 18.23 -13.39
CA CYS A 158 -7.33 16.79 -13.44
C CYS A 158 -6.34 16.30 -12.39
N MET A 159 -6.05 17.10 -11.35
CA MET A 159 -5.11 16.67 -10.32
C MET A 159 -5.80 15.70 -9.34
N PRO A 160 -5.28 14.48 -9.15
CA PRO A 160 -5.74 13.59 -8.10
C PRO A 160 -5.60 14.26 -6.73
N ASP A 161 -6.60 14.06 -5.89
CA ASP A 161 -6.58 14.47 -4.49
C ASP A 161 -5.73 13.53 -3.63
N HIS A 162 -5.46 12.31 -4.08
CA HIS A 162 -4.49 11.42 -3.45
C HIS A 162 -3.05 11.67 -3.93
N SER A 163 -2.11 11.64 -2.99
CA SER A 163 -0.67 11.73 -3.23
C SER A 163 -0.12 10.39 -3.74
N LEU A 164 1.02 10.46 -4.42
CA LEU A 164 1.77 9.27 -4.80
C LEU A 164 2.51 8.70 -3.59
N LEU A 165 2.22 7.44 -3.26
CA LEU A 165 3.03 6.63 -2.34
C LEU A 165 4.01 5.81 -3.18
N SER A 166 5.29 5.86 -2.82
CA SER A 166 6.34 5.12 -3.53
C SER A 166 7.35 4.55 -2.55
N TRP A 167 7.92 3.39 -2.84
CA TRP A 167 8.90 2.77 -1.96
C TRP A 167 9.91 1.94 -2.73
N SER A 168 11.01 1.61 -2.07
CA SER A 168 12.06 0.73 -2.57
C SER A 168 12.27 -0.41 -1.59
N MET A 169 12.35 -1.62 -2.13
CA MET A 169 12.50 -2.85 -1.35
C MET A 169 13.64 -3.70 -1.90
N HIS A 170 14.43 -4.27 -1.00
CA HIS A 170 15.47 -5.24 -1.30
C HIS A 170 14.92 -6.65 -1.23
N LEU A 171 14.88 -7.31 -2.38
CA LEU A 171 14.56 -8.73 -2.48
C LEU A 171 15.87 -9.51 -2.47
N ASN A 172 16.18 -10.16 -1.33
CA ASN A 172 17.35 -11.03 -1.23
C ASN A 172 17.05 -12.37 -1.89
N PHE A 173 17.42 -12.51 -3.15
CA PHE A 173 17.39 -13.80 -3.84
C PHE A 173 18.71 -14.54 -3.60
N PRO A 174 18.70 -15.83 -3.25
CA PRO A 174 19.88 -16.66 -3.44
C PRO A 174 20.15 -16.74 -4.95
N VAL A 175 21.15 -16.00 -5.44
CA VAL A 175 21.63 -16.11 -6.82
C VAL A 175 22.49 -17.36 -6.89
N ASP A 176 22.02 -18.40 -7.58
CA ASP A 176 22.88 -19.53 -7.97
C ASP A 176 23.71 -19.07 -9.18
N GLU A 177 25.01 -18.82 -8.96
CA GLU A 177 25.98 -18.27 -9.92
C GLU A 177 26.11 -19.09 -11.22
N ASN A 178 25.52 -20.29 -11.28
CA ASN A 178 25.58 -21.19 -12.44
C ASN A 178 24.37 -21.12 -13.39
N THR A 179 23.44 -20.18 -13.19
CA THR A 179 22.20 -20.13 -13.99
C THR A 179 22.18 -18.92 -14.92
N GLU A 180 22.44 -19.13 -16.21
CA GLU A 180 22.20 -18.09 -17.21
C GLU A 180 20.72 -17.66 -17.18
N PRO A 181 20.42 -16.35 -17.21
CA PRO A 181 19.05 -15.86 -17.26
C PRO A 181 18.43 -16.27 -18.59
N LYS A 182 17.50 -17.23 -18.56
CA LYS A 182 16.59 -17.43 -19.70
C LYS A 182 15.66 -16.23 -19.76
N ALA A 183 16.03 -15.25 -20.59
CA ALA A 183 15.16 -14.16 -20.96
C ALA A 183 13.90 -14.74 -21.61
N ASN A 184 12.81 -14.86 -20.83
CA ASN A 184 11.49 -14.99 -21.41
C ASN A 184 11.14 -13.64 -22.05
N THR A 185 11.46 -13.52 -23.33
CA THR A 185 10.99 -12.44 -24.21
C THR A 185 9.48 -12.60 -24.48
N ALA A 186 8.66 -12.60 -23.43
CA ALA A 186 7.23 -12.39 -23.57
C ALA A 186 7.04 -10.89 -23.78
N SER A 187 6.59 -10.48 -24.97
CA SER A 187 6.30 -9.07 -25.22
C SER A 187 5.15 -8.62 -24.32
N PHE A 188 5.44 -7.78 -23.33
CA PHE A 188 4.43 -7.10 -22.53
C PHE A 188 3.75 -6.04 -23.39
N LYS A 189 2.72 -6.46 -24.14
CA LYS A 189 1.83 -5.57 -24.90
C LYS A 189 0.37 -5.92 -24.59
N THR A 190 -0.08 -5.55 -23.41
CA THR A 190 -1.52 -5.37 -23.15
C THR A 190 -1.68 -4.14 -22.28
N LYS A 191 -2.05 -3.03 -22.91
CA LYS A 191 -2.50 -1.82 -22.22
C LYS A 191 -3.88 -2.17 -21.64
N TYR A 192 -4.00 -2.26 -20.32
CA TYR A 192 -5.29 -2.54 -19.66
C TYR A 192 -6.26 -1.38 -19.91
N ASP A 193 -7.47 -1.69 -20.35
CA ASP A 193 -8.55 -0.74 -20.59
C ASP A 193 -9.45 -0.69 -19.34
N PHE A 194 -9.20 0.27 -18.46
CA PHE A 194 -9.92 0.46 -17.20
C PHE A 194 -11.42 0.75 -17.39
N GLY A 195 -11.88 1.06 -18.61
CA GLY A 195 -13.30 1.27 -18.92
C GLY A 195 -14.12 -0.03 -19.06
N LYS A 196 -13.49 -1.20 -18.95
CA LYS A 196 -14.14 -2.52 -19.15
C LYS A 196 -13.98 -3.46 -17.96
N ILE A 197 -13.75 -2.91 -16.77
CA ILE A 197 -13.67 -3.72 -15.55
C ILE A 197 -15.09 -4.21 -15.20
N PRO A 198 -15.34 -5.53 -15.13
CA PRO A 198 -16.63 -6.07 -14.71
C PRO A 198 -17.00 -5.61 -13.28
N ASP A 199 -18.29 -5.42 -13.01
CA ASP A 199 -18.77 -4.99 -11.68
C ASP A 199 -18.44 -5.99 -10.55
N ASP A 200 -18.20 -7.26 -10.91
CA ASP A 200 -17.81 -8.36 -10.04
C ASP A 200 -16.30 -8.63 -10.03
N TRP A 201 -15.50 -7.79 -10.69
CA TRP A 201 -14.06 -8.02 -10.88
C TRP A 201 -13.32 -8.26 -9.57
N LEU A 202 -13.58 -7.48 -8.52
CA LEU A 202 -12.97 -7.65 -7.18
C LEU A 202 -13.25 -9.02 -6.54
N ASN A 203 -14.34 -9.68 -6.95
CA ASN A 203 -14.76 -10.99 -6.44
C ASN A 203 -14.46 -12.13 -7.42
N SER A 204 -13.84 -11.83 -8.56
CA SER A 204 -13.56 -12.81 -9.61
C SER A 204 -12.24 -13.54 -9.34
N GLU A 205 -12.18 -14.84 -9.64
CA GLU A 205 -10.92 -15.59 -9.63
C GLU A 205 -9.87 -15.00 -10.62
N SER A 206 -10.33 -14.26 -11.63
CA SER A 206 -9.45 -13.54 -12.56
C SER A 206 -8.70 -12.37 -11.93
N PHE A 207 -9.22 -11.72 -10.88
CA PHE A 207 -8.50 -10.66 -10.16
C PHE A 207 -7.21 -11.18 -9.54
N ILE A 208 -7.30 -12.35 -8.89
CA ILE A 208 -6.15 -13.01 -8.28
C ILE A 208 -5.09 -13.25 -9.34
N LEU A 209 -5.45 -13.75 -10.52
CA LEU A 209 -4.49 -14.05 -11.60
C LEU A 209 -3.90 -12.83 -12.31
N ASP A 210 -4.66 -11.72 -12.42
CA ASP A 210 -4.23 -10.52 -13.12
C ASP A 210 -3.24 -9.67 -12.30
N ILE A 211 -3.28 -9.75 -10.97
CA ILE A 211 -2.25 -9.13 -10.10
C ILE A 211 -0.87 -9.78 -10.30
N TYR A 212 -0.77 -11.07 -10.59
CA TYR A 212 0.53 -11.73 -10.82
C TYR A 212 1.13 -11.49 -12.20
N ARG A 213 0.47 -10.70 -13.06
CA ARG A 213 0.93 -10.40 -14.43
C ARG A 213 1.42 -8.97 -14.62
N ILE A 214 1.41 -8.17 -13.56
CA ILE A 214 2.05 -6.85 -13.49
C ILE A 214 3.49 -7.05 -12.99
#